data_AF-A0A7Y1ZC37-F1
#
_entry.id   AF-A0A7Y1ZC37-F1
#
_cell.length_a   1.000
_cell.length_b   1.000
_cell.length_c   1.000
_cell.angle_alpha   90.00
_cell.angle_beta   90.00
_cell.angle_gamma   90.00
#
_symmetry.space_group_name_H-M   'P 1'
#
loop_
_entity.id
_entity.type
_entity.pdbx_description
1 polymer ?
#
loop_
_entity_poly.entity_id
_entity_poly.type
_entity_poly.pdbx_seq_one_letter_code
_entity_poly.pdbx_strand_id
1 'polypeptide(L)' 'MKKTLVLGASTNPSRYSNIAIHRLIQKNIPVVAVGLREGLVGDVFISSEKVLYPEIDTVTLYV' A
#
# COMPACT_ATOMS: atom_id res chain seq x y z
N MET A 1 3.97 -16.45 0.92
CA MET A 1 3.12 -15.37 0.36
C MET A 1 3.99 -14.14 0.14
N LYS A 2 3.83 -13.38 -0.94
CA LYS A 2 4.69 -12.23 -1.29
C LYS A 2 4.14 -10.91 -0.74
N LYS A 3 4.40 -10.61 0.53
CA LYS A 3 3.92 -9.38 1.18
C LYS A 3 4.52 -8.15 0.49
N THR A 4 3.65 -7.23 0.06
CA THR A 4 4.04 -6.05 -0.73
C THR A 4 3.88 -4.77 0.07
N LEU A 5 4.92 -3.93 0.08
CA LEU A 5 4.86 -2.57 0.60
C LEU A 5 4.60 -1.58 -0.55
N VAL A 6 3.50 -0.82 -0.45
CA VAL A 6 3.17 0.28 -1.35
C VAL A 6 3.63 1.59 -0.72
N LEU A 7 4.74 2.14 -1.23
CA LEU A 7 5.25 3.46 -0.84
C LEU A 7 4.64 4.54 -1.74
N GLY A 8 4.20 5.65 -1.13
CA GLY A 8 3.50 6.73 -1.82
C GLY A 8 2.00 6.47 -2.00
N ALA A 9 1.43 5.67 -1.09
CA ALA A 9 0.01 5.36 -1.06
C ALA A 9 -0.86 6.61 -0.91
N SER A 10 -2.05 6.55 -1.50
CA SER A 10 -3.02 7.64 -1.50
C SER A 10 -4.44 7.09 -1.58
N THR A 11 -5.37 7.71 -0.85
CA THR A 11 -6.80 7.42 -0.95
C THR A 11 -7.45 7.99 -2.20
N ASN A 12 -6.76 8.86 -2.95
CA ASN A 12 -7.27 9.42 -4.20
C ASN A 12 -7.40 8.32 -5.27
N PRO A 13 -8.63 8.01 -5.76
CA PRO A 13 -8.85 6.94 -6.74
C PRO A 13 -8.12 7.13 -8.08
N SER A 14 -7.75 8.36 -8.44
CA SER A 14 -7.02 8.63 -9.68
C SER A 14 -5.52 8.32 -9.59
N ARG A 15 -4.97 8.15 -8.38
CA ARG A 15 -3.55 7.81 -8.18
C ARG A 15 -3.32 6.32 -8.47
N TYR A 16 -2.25 6.02 -9.21
CA TYR A 16 -1.87 4.63 -9.49
C TYR A 16 -1.63 3.79 -8.24
N SER A 17 -1.15 4.40 -7.15
CA SER A 17 -0.99 3.73 -5.86
C SER A 17 -2.31 3.17 -5.32
N ASN A 18 -3.43 3.89 -5.53
CA ASN A 18 -4.76 3.44 -5.11
C ASN A 18 -5.22 2.24 -5.96
N ILE A 19 -5.05 2.34 -7.29
CA ILE A 19 -5.36 1.26 -8.24
C ILE A 19 -4.52 0.01 -7.94
N ALA A 20 -3.24 0.19 -7.60
CA ALA A 20 -2.33 -0.89 -7.26
C ALA A 20 -2.76 -1.63 -5.99
N ILE A 21 -3.13 -0.91 -4.93
CA ILE A 21 -3.64 -1.51 -3.69
C ILE A 21 -4.88 -2.37 -3.98
N HIS A 22 -5.86 -1.85 -4.72
CA HIS A 22 -7.05 -2.64 -5.11
C HIS A 22 -6.69 -3.91 -5.89
N ARG A 23 -5.74 -3.83 -6.84
CA ARG A 23 -5.30 -5.00 -7.62
C ARG A 23 -4.56 -6.03 -6.76
N LEU A 24 -3.79 -5.59 -5.77
CA LEU A 24 -3.09 -6.49 -4.84
C LEU A 24 -4.09 -7.21 -3.92
N ILE A 25 -5.07 -6.48 -3.37
CA ILE A 25 -6.17 -7.03 -2.57
C ILE A 25 -6.94 -8.09 -3.39
N GLN A 26 -7.34 -7.76 -4.62
CA GLN A 26 -8.06 -8.69 -5.51
C GLN A 26 -7.28 -9.99 -5.82
N LYS A 27 -5.95 -9.94 -5.73
CA LYS A 27 -5.07 -11.10 -5.91
C LYS A 27 -4.76 -11.82 -4.60
N ASN A 28 -5.38 -11.44 -3.48
CA ASN A 28 -5.09 -11.93 -2.14
C ASN A 28 -3.60 -11.80 -1.76
N ILE A 29 -2.94 -10.74 -2.25
CA ILE A 29 -1.56 -10.43 -1.89
C ILE A 29 -1.59 -9.54 -0.63
N PRO A 30 -0.87 -9.90 0.45
CA PRO A 30 -0.81 -9.07 1.64
C PRO A 30 -0.17 -7.72 1.33
N VAL A 31 -0.81 -6.63 1.74
CA VAL A 31 -0.37 -5.26 1.46
C VAL A 31 -0.12 -4.51 2.75
N VAL A 32 0.98 -3.76 2.78
CA VAL A 32 1.22 -2.66 3.71
C VAL A 32 1.33 -1.40 2.89
N ALA A 33 0.73 -0.30 3.34
CA ALA A 33 0.72 0.96 2.61
C ALA A 33 1.26 2.11 3.46
N VAL A 34 2.15 2.91 2.88
CA VAL A 34 2.71 4.12 3.51
C VAL A 34 2.54 5.28 2.56
N GLY A 35 2.00 6.39 3.08
CA GLY A 35 1.68 7.58 2.30
C GLY A 35 1.93 8.86 3.09
N LEU A 36 1.72 10.00 2.44
CA LEU A 36 1.84 11.32 3.08
C LEU A 36 0.71 11.58 4.09
N ARG A 37 -0.46 10.97 3.89
CA ARG A 37 -1.65 11.13 4.71
C ARG A 37 -2.22 9.75 5.04
N GLU A 38 -2.75 9.64 6.24
CA GLU A 38 -3.45 8.44 6.67
C GLU A 38 -4.79 8.28 5.96
N GLY A 39 -5.26 7.05 5.88
CA GLY A 39 -6.54 6.74 5.26
C GLY A 39 -6.70 5.26 4.97
N LEU A 40 -7.77 4.92 4.26
CA LEU A 40 -8.14 3.53 3.96
C LEU A 40 -8.34 3.35 2.46
N VAL A 41 -7.83 2.24 1.92
CA VAL A 41 -8.11 1.79 0.55
C VAL A 41 -8.54 0.33 0.61
N GLY A 42 -9.85 0.08 0.47
CA GLY A 42 -10.43 -1.23 0.77
C GLY A 42 -10.32 -1.53 2.26
N ASP A 43 -9.58 -2.59 2.59
CA ASP A 43 -9.25 -3.03 3.94
C ASP A 43 -7.80 -2.69 4.36
N VAL A 44 -7.05 -1.99 3.50
CA VAL A 44 -5.65 -1.62 3.74
C VAL A 44 -5.55 -0.21 4.31
N PHE A 45 -5.03 -0.10 5.53
CA PHE A 45 -4.70 1.18 6.16
C PHE A 45 -3.41 1.76 5.59
N ILE A 46 -3.46 3.04 5.22
CA ILE A 46 -2.29 3.83 4.84
C ILE A 46 -1.74 4.46 6.11
N SER A 47 -0.54 4.07 6.51
CA SER A 47 0.20 4.71 7.60
C SER A 47 0.97 5.93 7.09
N SER A 48 1.10 6.94 7.94
CA SER A 48 2.02 8.06 7.73
C SER A 48 3.38 7.86 8.38
N GLU A 49 3.53 6.78 9.16
CA GLU A 49 4.72 6.50 9.95
C GLU A 49 5.76 5.71 9.18
N LYS A 50 7.03 5.95 9.50
CA LYS A 50 8.17 5.19 8.97
C LYS A 50 8.65 4.20 10.03
N VAL A 51 7.86 3.16 10.23
CA VAL A 51 8.21 2.04 11.11
C VAL A 51 8.90 0.92 10.35
N LEU A 52 9.52 0.00 11.07
CA LEU A 52 10.08 -1.22 10.48
C LEU A 52 8.93 -2.15 10.07
N TYR A 53 8.86 -2.49 8.79
CA TYR A 53 7.94 -3.50 8.28
C TYR A 53 8.70 -4.81 8.03
N PRO A 54 8.55 -5.84 8.88
CA PRO A 54 9.22 -7.11 8.68
C PRO A 54 8.60 -7.88 7.52
N GLU A 55 9.44 -8.74 6.92
CA GLU A 55 9.05 -9.76 5.93
C GLU A 55 8.39 -9.18 4.67
N ILE A 56 8.84 -8.00 4.23
CA ILE A 56 8.47 -7.44 2.93
C ILE A 56 9.25 -8.15 1.83
N ASP A 57 8.54 -8.75 0.87
CA ASP A 57 9.10 -9.39 -0.32
C ASP A 57 9.29 -8.40 -1.47
N THR A 58 8.30 -7.53 -1.66
CA THR A 58 8.27 -6.57 -2.78
C THR A 58 7.97 -5.17 -2.28
N VAL A 59 8.68 -4.18 -2.80
CA VAL A 59 8.36 -2.75 -2.61
C VAL A 59 7.97 -2.15 -3.95
N THR A 60 6.84 -1.45 -4.00
CA THR A 60 6.42 -0.64 -5.14
C THR A 60 6.33 0.83 -4.72
N LEU A 61 6.86 1.73 -5.55
CA LEU A 61 6.99 3.15 -5.25
C LEU A 61 6.19 3.99 -6.24
N TYR A 62 5.41 4.93 -5.72
CA TYR A 62 4.65 5.91 -6.48
C TYR A 62 4.96 7.33 -5.97
N VAL A 63 5.36 8.24 -6.87
CA VAL A 63 5.64 9.66 -6.57
C VAL A 63 4.46 10.55 -6.95
#